data_AF-A0A950G128-F1
#
_entry.id   AF-A0A950G128-F1
#
_cell.length_a   1.000
_cell.length_b   1.000
_cell.length_c   1.000
_cell.angle_alpha   90.00
_cell.angle_beta   90.00
_cell.angle_gamma   90.00
#
_symmetry.space_group_name_H-M   'P 1'
#
loop_
_entity.id
_entity.type
_entity.pdbx_description
1 polymer ?
#
loop_
_entity_poly.entity_id
_entity_poly.type
_entity_poly.pdbx_seq_one_letter_code
_entity_poly.pdbx_strand_id
1 'polypeptide(L)'
;MQAVKALGLLLALALASTLARADEPPPAASACIIDAPFVPPRILWMGRFGYQAVITVKAGQVAGVEVTPVRGGVDDQTNRQLEDALSAYIEAHYRCAGDHKYSQTLVFDLDHDIPPLMADLAPELKERRQAEAAWEASGAAGSAPSATPDPRGSIAGICPQMPRPTMPLPVGGHGVVRIHLLFDVRDGSIGLIDARLRQGSHDFATNQLFIDTVMATVRRGYRCTGTHLLEQDFQFRLE
;
A
#
# COMPACT_ATOMS: atom_id res chain seq x y z
N MET A 1 16.59 3.34 -86.13
CA MET A 1 16.67 2.29 -85.09
C MET A 1 18.08 2.27 -84.54
N GLN A 2 18.20 2.01 -83.24
CA GLN A 2 19.41 1.91 -82.41
C GLN A 2 19.81 3.18 -81.64
N ALA A 3 19.55 3.05 -80.34
CA ALA A 3 19.84 3.96 -79.25
C ALA A 3 21.24 3.69 -78.69
N VAL A 4 21.91 4.73 -78.22
CA VAL A 4 23.04 4.59 -77.29
C VAL A 4 22.84 5.58 -76.15
N LYS A 5 22.73 5.00 -74.95
CA LYS A 5 22.72 5.63 -73.63
C LYS A 5 24.08 6.28 -73.35
N ALA A 6 24.11 7.44 -72.71
CA ALA A 6 25.20 7.83 -71.83
C ALA A 6 24.68 8.68 -70.68
N LEU A 7 24.65 8.04 -69.51
CA LEU A 7 24.36 8.58 -68.20
C LEU A 7 25.55 9.47 -67.77
N GLY A 8 25.31 10.76 -67.55
CA GLY A 8 26.28 11.71 -66.99
C GLY A 8 25.89 12.08 -65.57
N LEU A 9 26.63 11.51 -64.62
CA LEU A 9 26.47 11.56 -63.17
C LEU A 9 26.73 12.99 -62.63
N LEU A 10 25.71 13.65 -62.07
CA LEU A 10 25.88 14.89 -61.29
C LEU A 10 26.03 14.53 -59.81
N LEU A 11 27.26 14.63 -59.32
CA LEU A 11 27.68 14.42 -57.94
C LEU A 11 27.31 15.67 -57.12
N ALA A 12 26.25 15.58 -56.31
CA ALA A 12 25.86 16.63 -55.37
C ALA A 12 26.75 16.57 -54.11
N LEU A 13 27.56 17.61 -53.91
CA LEU A 13 28.17 17.90 -52.61
C LEU A 13 27.08 18.35 -51.62
N ALA A 14 26.86 17.57 -50.57
CA ALA A 14 26.17 18.03 -49.36
C ALA A 14 27.16 17.92 -48.18
N LEU A 15 27.82 19.04 -47.89
CA LEU A 15 28.64 19.26 -46.70
C LEU A 15 27.74 19.78 -45.57
N ALA A 16 27.93 19.20 -44.38
CA ALA A 16 27.60 19.69 -43.03
C ALA A 16 26.13 20.08 -42.77
N SER A 17 25.45 19.51 -41.77
CA SER A 17 25.71 19.89 -40.37
C SER A 17 25.04 18.89 -39.42
N THR A 18 25.80 17.93 -38.89
CA THR A 18 25.43 17.22 -37.67
C THR A 18 25.89 18.06 -36.49
N LEU A 19 25.06 19.01 -36.08
CA LEU A 19 25.18 19.64 -34.76
C LEU A 19 25.04 18.53 -33.72
N ALA A 20 26.14 18.30 -33.02
CA ALA A 20 26.18 17.55 -31.77
C ALA A 20 25.08 18.09 -30.86
N ARG A 21 24.07 17.25 -30.62
CA ARG A 21 23.08 17.48 -29.59
C ARG A 21 23.86 17.37 -28.28
N ALA A 22 24.13 18.51 -27.66
CA ALA A 22 24.69 18.56 -26.32
C ALA A 22 23.83 17.65 -25.45
N ASP A 23 24.50 16.74 -24.72
CA ASP A 23 23.94 15.91 -23.65
C ASP A 23 23.06 16.77 -22.76
N GLU A 24 21.76 16.73 -23.00
CA GLU A 24 20.80 17.06 -21.97
C GLU A 24 20.87 15.89 -20.99
N PRO A 25 21.27 16.11 -19.72
CA PRO A 25 21.37 15.04 -18.75
C PRO A 25 20.02 14.31 -18.74
N PRO A 26 20.00 12.98 -18.93
CA PRO A 26 18.75 12.25 -18.85
C PRO A 26 18.07 12.60 -17.52
N PRO A 27 16.74 12.78 -17.49
CA PRO A 27 16.04 13.04 -16.24
C PRO A 27 16.48 11.98 -15.24
N ALA A 28 17.02 12.39 -14.08
CA ALA A 28 17.76 11.51 -13.17
C ALA A 28 17.01 10.21 -12.76
N ALA A 29 15.67 10.19 -12.88
CA ALA A 29 14.86 9.00 -12.69
C ALA A 29 15.08 7.89 -13.74
N SER A 30 15.56 8.19 -14.95
CA SER A 30 15.85 7.20 -16.00
C SER A 30 17.29 6.68 -15.98
N ALA A 31 18.13 7.14 -15.03
CA ALA A 31 19.53 6.74 -14.92
C ALA A 31 19.78 5.62 -13.89
N CYS A 32 18.77 5.24 -13.10
CA CYS A 32 18.88 4.22 -12.06
C CYS A 32 18.07 2.97 -12.40
N ILE A 33 18.68 1.81 -12.20
CA ILE A 33 18.06 0.49 -12.18
C ILE A 33 17.71 0.16 -10.73
N ILE A 34 16.49 -0.33 -10.52
CA ILE A 34 15.98 -0.80 -9.23
C ILE A 34 15.80 -2.31 -9.36
N ASP A 35 16.48 -3.09 -8.53
CA ASP A 35 16.59 -4.56 -8.71
C ASP A 35 15.59 -5.39 -7.87
N ALA A 36 14.88 -4.78 -6.93
CA ALA A 36 13.83 -5.42 -6.14
C ALA A 36 12.68 -4.42 -5.83
N PRO A 37 11.45 -4.89 -5.58
CA PRO A 37 10.38 -4.02 -5.07
C PRO A 37 10.58 -3.70 -3.59
N PHE A 38 10.16 -2.50 -3.17
CA PHE A 38 10.15 -2.13 -1.75
C PHE A 38 9.08 -2.91 -0.99
N VAL A 39 9.46 -3.53 0.12
CA VAL A 39 8.53 -4.15 1.06
C VAL A 39 8.55 -3.33 2.35
N PRO A 40 7.48 -2.59 2.67
CA PRO A 40 7.44 -1.75 3.86
C PRO A 40 7.47 -2.60 5.14
N PRO A 41 8.04 -2.08 6.24
CA PRO A 41 8.00 -2.74 7.54
C PRO A 41 6.56 -2.84 8.06
N ARG A 42 6.32 -3.78 8.98
CA ARG A 42 5.04 -3.90 9.67
C ARG A 42 4.89 -2.78 10.69
N ILE A 43 4.11 -1.76 10.35
CA ILE A 43 3.85 -0.57 11.18
C ILE A 43 2.38 -0.47 11.60
N LEU A 44 2.04 0.37 12.58
CA LEU A 44 0.65 0.51 13.04
C LEU A 44 -0.29 1.20 12.06
N TRP A 45 0.22 1.75 10.97
CA TRP A 45 -0.51 2.65 10.09
C TRP A 45 -0.84 2.00 8.74
N MET A 46 -1.89 2.52 8.12
CA MET A 46 -2.30 2.17 6.76
C MET A 46 -2.69 3.40 5.94
N GLY A 47 -2.75 3.22 4.63
CA GLY A 47 -3.10 4.24 3.64
C GLY A 47 -1.90 4.80 2.91
N ARG A 48 -2.10 5.97 2.28
CA ARG A 48 -1.14 6.54 1.34
C ARG A 48 -0.20 7.54 1.99
N PHE A 49 1.10 7.28 1.91
CA PHE A 49 2.15 8.16 2.44
C PHE A 49 3.11 8.61 1.34
N GLY A 50 3.67 9.81 1.52
CA GLY A 50 4.59 10.41 0.58
C GLY A 50 5.86 10.88 1.28
N TYR A 51 7.01 10.57 0.69
CA TYR A 51 8.33 10.90 1.18
C TYR A 51 9.18 11.52 0.08
N GLN A 52 9.99 12.51 0.43
CA GLN A 52 10.99 13.10 -0.45
C GLN A 52 12.32 12.44 -0.12
N ALA A 53 12.91 11.76 -1.11
CA ALA A 53 14.23 11.17 -1.02
C ALA A 53 15.23 12.01 -1.82
N VAL A 54 16.30 12.47 -1.17
CA VAL A 54 17.44 13.11 -1.81
C VAL A 54 18.57 12.08 -1.85
N ILE A 55 18.93 11.64 -3.06
CA ILE A 55 19.85 10.53 -3.31
C ILE A 55 21.13 11.09 -3.92
N THR A 56 22.26 10.76 -3.30
CA THR A 56 23.61 11.09 -3.79
C THR A 56 24.27 9.82 -4.30
N VAL A 57 24.66 9.80 -5.57
CA VAL A 57 25.29 8.67 -6.25
C VAL A 57 26.76 8.99 -6.51
N LYS A 58 27.66 8.04 -6.22
CA LYS A 58 29.09 8.08 -6.56
C LYS A 58 29.54 6.73 -7.12
N ALA A 59 30.32 6.77 -8.20
CA ALA A 59 30.77 5.60 -8.96
C ALA A 59 29.61 4.64 -9.31
N GLY A 60 28.43 5.20 -9.60
CA GLY A 60 27.22 4.44 -9.91
C GLY A 60 26.55 3.71 -8.73
N GLN A 61 27.02 3.92 -7.51
CA GLN A 61 26.42 3.41 -6.28
C GLN A 61 25.82 4.54 -5.45
N VAL A 62 24.78 4.24 -4.68
CA VAL A 62 24.23 5.19 -3.72
C VAL A 62 25.24 5.40 -2.60
N ALA A 63 25.67 6.64 -2.42
CA ALA A 63 26.65 7.06 -1.41
C ALA A 63 26.00 7.83 -0.24
N GLY A 64 24.73 8.21 -0.37
CA GLY A 64 23.95 8.81 0.71
C GLY A 64 22.49 9.02 0.32
N VAL A 65 21.61 8.85 1.30
CA VAL A 65 20.17 9.03 1.15
C VAL A 65 19.65 9.88 2.31
N GLU A 66 18.87 10.91 2.00
CA GLU A 66 18.12 11.68 2.98
C GLU A 66 16.63 11.52 2.66
N VAL A 67 15.87 10.92 3.57
CA VAL A 67 14.43 10.69 3.43
C VAL A 67 13.69 11.62 4.39
N THR A 68 12.68 12.32 3.88
CA THR A 68 11.84 13.23 4.67
C THR A 68 10.37 13.06 4.32
N PRO A 69 9.44 13.12 5.29
CA PRO A 69 8.02 12.97 5.00
C PRO A 69 7.47 14.22 4.31
N VAL A 70 6.75 14.03 3.20
CA VAL A 70 6.09 15.13 2.45
C VAL A 70 4.76 15.50 3.10
N ARG A 71 4.06 14.52 3.65
CA ARG A 71 2.77 14.70 4.32
C ARG A 71 2.84 14.19 5.74
N GLY A 72 2.64 15.08 6.71
CA GLY A 72 2.44 14.71 8.10
C GLY A 72 1.14 13.93 8.29
N GLY A 73 1.07 13.10 9.33
CA GLY A 73 -0.13 12.32 9.65
C GLY A 73 0.16 10.99 10.34
N VAL A 74 1.42 10.57 10.37
CA VAL A 74 1.94 9.41 11.10
C VAL A 74 2.70 9.89 12.34
N ASP A 75 2.75 9.07 13.39
CA ASP A 75 3.59 9.37 14.56
C ASP A 75 5.09 9.32 14.23
N ASP A 76 5.89 10.03 15.04
CA ASP A 76 7.33 10.20 14.78
C ASP A 76 8.10 8.87 14.81
N GLN A 77 7.67 7.92 15.64
CA GLN A 77 8.32 6.62 15.71
C GLN A 77 8.10 5.83 14.42
N THR A 78 6.87 5.84 13.91
CA THR A 78 6.51 5.20 12.64
C THR A 78 7.22 5.87 11.46
N ASN A 79 7.30 7.21 11.43
CA ASN A 79 8.04 7.93 10.38
C ASN A 79 9.50 7.52 10.37
N ARG A 80 10.18 7.50 11.53
CA ARG A 80 11.59 7.05 11.61
C ARG A 80 11.77 5.64 11.09
N GLN A 81 10.89 4.71 11.46
CA GLN A 81 10.95 3.34 10.95
C GLN A 81 10.82 3.26 9.42
N LEU A 82 9.96 4.09 8.82
CA LEU A 82 9.79 4.15 7.37
C LEU A 82 10.97 4.83 6.67
N GLU A 83 11.50 5.92 7.25
CA GLU A 83 12.69 6.61 6.76
C GLU A 83 13.91 5.69 6.74
N ASP A 84 14.14 4.97 7.85
CA ASP A 84 15.24 4.01 7.97
C ASP A 84 15.08 2.87 6.95
N ALA A 85 13.88 2.30 6.83
CA ALA A 85 13.60 1.22 5.89
C ALA A 85 13.76 1.65 4.42
N LEU A 86 13.28 2.85 4.08
CA LEU A 86 13.43 3.41 2.73
C LEU A 86 14.89 3.73 2.41
N SER A 87 15.63 4.30 3.36
CA SER A 87 17.05 4.61 3.17
C SER A 87 17.85 3.34 2.91
N ALA A 88 17.68 2.33 3.77
CA ALA A 88 18.32 1.02 3.61
C ALA A 88 17.94 0.35 2.28
N TYR A 89 16.67 0.44 1.87
CA TYR A 89 16.22 -0.12 0.61
C TYR A 89 16.86 0.59 -0.61
N ILE A 90 16.87 1.92 -0.63
CA ILE A 90 17.47 2.69 -1.72
C ILE A 90 18.96 2.38 -1.84
N GLU A 91 19.69 2.38 -0.73
CA GLU A 91 21.11 2.02 -0.70
C GLU A 91 21.37 0.62 -1.24
N ALA A 92 20.55 -0.35 -0.84
CA ALA A 92 20.71 -1.74 -1.24
C ALA A 92 20.38 -1.98 -2.72
N HIS A 93 19.31 -1.36 -3.24
CA HIS A 93 18.65 -1.79 -4.48
C HIS A 93 18.80 -0.82 -5.67
N TYR A 94 19.30 0.40 -5.45
CA TYR A 94 19.46 1.37 -6.54
C TYR A 94 20.87 1.28 -7.13
N ARG A 95 20.94 1.18 -8.46
CA ARG A 95 22.19 1.19 -9.23
C ARG A 95 22.07 2.22 -10.33
N CYS A 96 22.91 3.25 -10.32
CA CYS A 96 22.73 4.38 -11.21
C CYS A 96 23.94 4.61 -12.12
N ALA A 97 23.75 5.31 -13.23
CA ALA A 97 24.86 5.69 -14.11
C ALA A 97 25.57 6.96 -13.61
N GLY A 98 26.90 6.89 -13.48
CA GLY A 98 27.74 8.04 -13.16
C GLY A 98 27.53 8.63 -11.76
N ASP A 99 28.04 9.85 -11.56
CA ASP A 99 27.97 10.60 -10.31
C ASP A 99 26.94 11.72 -10.44
N HIS A 100 25.97 11.75 -9.54
CA HIS A 100 24.94 12.79 -9.54
C HIS A 100 24.21 12.83 -8.20
N LYS A 101 23.51 13.94 -7.97
CA LYS A 101 22.58 14.11 -6.85
C LYS A 101 21.22 14.45 -7.43
N TYR A 102 20.19 13.78 -6.95
CA TYR A 102 18.82 14.02 -7.41
C TYR A 102 17.81 13.87 -6.27
N SER A 103 16.61 14.34 -6.53
CA SER A 103 15.51 14.36 -5.57
C SER A 103 14.30 13.69 -6.20
N GLN A 104 13.69 12.75 -5.49
CA GLN A 104 12.52 11.99 -5.95
C GLN A 104 11.46 11.95 -4.86
N THR A 105 10.21 12.19 -5.25
CA THR A 105 9.05 11.94 -4.38
C THR A 105 8.64 10.48 -4.54
N LEU A 106 8.67 9.74 -3.44
CA LEU A 106 8.20 8.37 -3.31
C LEU A 106 6.81 8.40 -2.69
N VAL A 107 5.88 7.66 -3.27
CA VAL A 107 4.52 7.55 -2.75
C VAL A 107 4.16 6.08 -2.67
N PHE A 108 3.75 5.64 -1.49
CA PHE A 108 3.36 4.27 -1.23
C PHE A 108 1.99 4.21 -0.61
N ASP A 109 1.27 3.13 -0.91
CA ASP A 109 0.02 2.78 -0.26
C ASP A 109 0.31 1.59 0.65
N LEU A 110 0.02 1.74 1.94
CA LEU A 110 0.15 0.68 2.93
C LEU A 110 -1.23 0.09 3.15
N ASP A 111 -1.52 -1.01 2.48
CA ASP A 111 -2.76 -1.73 2.67
C ASP A 111 -2.78 -2.48 4.01
N HIS A 112 -3.97 -2.76 4.52
CA HIS A 112 -4.15 -3.60 5.72
C HIS A 112 -4.12 -5.07 5.34
N ASP A 113 -2.96 -5.51 4.85
CA ASP A 113 -2.75 -6.90 4.47
C ASP A 113 -2.30 -7.73 5.67
N ILE A 114 -2.98 -8.85 5.88
CA ILE A 114 -2.59 -9.88 6.84
C ILE A 114 -2.25 -11.16 6.05
N PRO A 115 -0.99 -11.36 5.67
CA PRO A 115 -0.60 -12.52 4.85
C PRO A 115 -1.00 -13.88 5.45
N PRO A 116 -0.90 -14.12 6.78
CA PRO A 116 -1.38 -15.37 7.37
C PRO A 116 -2.90 -15.56 7.23
N LEU A 117 -3.67 -14.49 7.36
CA LEU A 117 -5.14 -14.56 7.22
C LEU A 117 -5.52 -14.86 5.77
N MET A 118 -4.83 -14.24 4.82
CA MET A 118 -5.03 -14.49 3.39
C MET A 118 -4.59 -15.90 2.99
N ALA A 119 -3.53 -16.44 3.60
CA ALA A 119 -3.07 -17.82 3.35
C ALA A 119 -4.07 -18.85 3.88
N ASP A 120 -4.59 -18.66 5.10
CA ASP A 120 -5.58 -19.54 5.71
C ASP A 120 -6.93 -19.49 4.99
N LEU A 121 -7.32 -18.32 4.49
CA LEU A 121 -8.58 -18.12 3.77
C LEU A 121 -8.47 -18.39 2.26
N ALA A 122 -7.27 -18.53 1.71
CA ALA A 122 -7.08 -18.78 0.28
C ALA A 122 -7.88 -20.00 -0.24
N PRO A 123 -7.97 -21.14 0.47
CA PRO A 123 -8.78 -22.28 0.05
C PRO A 123 -10.28 -21.95 0.01
N GLU A 124 -10.82 -21.35 1.08
CA GLU A 124 -12.24 -21.00 1.19
C GLU A 124 -12.64 -19.93 0.18
N LEU A 125 -11.79 -18.92 -0.03
CA LEU A 125 -11.99 -17.89 -1.06
C LEU A 125 -11.96 -18.48 -2.46
N LYS A 126 -11.08 -19.46 -2.72
CA LYS A 126 -11.00 -20.16 -4.00
C LYS A 126 -12.25 -20.99 -4.26
N GLU A 127 -12.73 -21.74 -3.27
CA GLU A 127 -13.95 -22.53 -3.36
C GLU A 127 -15.18 -21.64 -3.60
N ARG A 128 -15.27 -20.50 -2.89
CA ARG A 128 -16.35 -19.53 -3.10
C ARG A 128 -16.36 -18.95 -4.51
N ARG A 129 -15.20 -18.52 -5.04
CA ARG A 129 -15.09 -18.04 -6.42
C ARG A 129 -15.47 -19.11 -7.44
N GLN A 130 -15.15 -20.38 -7.17
CA GLN A 130 -15.55 -21.49 -8.03
C GLN A 130 -17.06 -21.74 -7.97
N ALA A 131 -17.68 -21.63 -6.79
CA ALA A 131 -19.13 -21.74 -6.64
C ALA A 131 -19.87 -20.59 -7.34
N GLU A 132 -19.37 -19.35 -7.23
CA GLU A 132 -19.89 -18.18 -7.96
C GLU A 132 -19.76 -18.37 -9.48
N ALA A 133 -18.59 -18.79 -9.97
CA ALA A 133 -18.36 -19.06 -11.38
C ALA A 133 -19.25 -20.22 -11.91
N ALA A 134 -19.46 -21.26 -11.11
CA ALA A 134 -20.36 -22.36 -11.46
C ALA A 134 -21.82 -21.92 -11.49
N TRP A 135 -22.23 -21.04 -10.58
CA TRP A 135 -23.56 -20.44 -10.57
C TRP A 135 -23.78 -19.55 -11.79
N GLU A 136 -22.83 -18.67 -12.12
CA GLU A 136 -22.88 -17.85 -13.34
C GLU A 136 -22.93 -18.70 -14.61
N ALA A 137 -22.13 -19.77 -14.68
CA ALA A 137 -22.12 -20.71 -15.79
C ALA A 137 -23.43 -21.51 -15.93
N SER A 138 -24.20 -21.66 -14.85
CA SER A 138 -25.47 -22.40 -14.85
C SER A 138 -26.62 -21.64 -15.51
N GLY A 139 -26.46 -20.36 -15.84
CA GLY A 139 -27.48 -19.58 -16.56
C GLY A 139 -28.79 -19.37 -15.79
N ALA A 140 -28.78 -19.55 -14.47
CA ALA A 140 -29.94 -19.40 -13.59
C ALA A 140 -30.30 -17.92 -13.34
N ALA A 141 -30.60 -17.17 -14.41
CA ALA A 141 -31.27 -15.88 -14.34
C ALA A 141 -32.79 -16.11 -14.23
N GLY A 142 -33.24 -16.63 -13.09
CA GLY A 142 -34.66 -16.91 -12.81
C GLY A 142 -35.06 -16.43 -11.41
N SER A 143 -35.95 -15.45 -11.36
CA SER A 143 -36.40 -14.74 -10.17
C SER A 143 -36.95 -15.64 -9.03
N ALA A 144 -36.27 -15.66 -7.89
CA ALA A 144 -36.79 -15.84 -6.52
C ALA A 144 -35.70 -15.41 -5.50
N PRO A 145 -36.06 -14.99 -4.27
CA PRO A 145 -35.19 -14.15 -3.44
C PRO A 145 -34.09 -14.99 -2.78
N SER A 146 -32.90 -15.01 -3.38
CA SER A 146 -31.69 -15.39 -2.67
C SER A 146 -31.26 -14.22 -1.80
N ALA A 147 -31.35 -14.41 -0.48
CA ALA A 147 -30.51 -13.69 0.45
C ALA A 147 -29.06 -14.14 0.18
N THR A 148 -28.44 -13.55 -0.85
CA THR A 148 -27.00 -13.46 -0.89
C THR A 148 -26.61 -12.72 0.38
N PRO A 149 -25.80 -13.31 1.29
CA PRO A 149 -25.18 -12.51 2.31
C PRO A 149 -24.43 -11.42 1.56
N ASP A 150 -24.89 -10.18 1.70
CA ASP A 150 -24.08 -9.04 1.33
C ASP A 150 -22.71 -9.29 1.99
N PRO A 151 -21.58 -9.28 1.26
CA PRO A 151 -20.26 -9.36 1.88
C PRO A 151 -19.97 -8.13 2.76
N ARG A 152 -20.84 -7.10 2.70
CA ARG A 152 -20.96 -6.02 3.68
C ARG A 152 -22.26 -6.09 4.48
N GLY A 153 -22.83 -7.29 4.58
CA GLY A 153 -24.00 -7.60 5.38
C GLY A 153 -23.77 -7.01 6.74
N SER A 154 -24.63 -6.05 7.09
CA SER A 154 -24.54 -5.29 8.33
C SER A 154 -24.03 -6.21 9.43
N ILE A 155 -22.82 -5.92 9.93
CA ILE A 155 -22.12 -6.78 10.91
C ILE A 155 -23.06 -7.09 12.10
N ALA A 156 -24.05 -6.23 12.35
CA ALA A 156 -25.13 -6.45 13.32
C ALA A 156 -25.90 -7.77 13.16
N GLY A 157 -26.03 -8.32 11.94
CA GLY A 157 -26.67 -9.62 11.70
C GLY A 157 -25.74 -10.81 11.94
N ILE A 158 -24.44 -10.62 11.77
CA ILE A 158 -23.41 -11.67 11.95
C ILE A 158 -22.99 -11.74 13.41
N CYS A 159 -22.78 -10.58 14.02
CA CYS A 159 -22.33 -10.39 15.39
C CYS A 159 -23.43 -9.72 16.23
N PRO A 160 -24.37 -10.50 16.80
CA PRO A 160 -25.45 -9.95 17.62
C PRO A 160 -24.96 -9.21 18.88
N GLN A 161 -23.75 -9.52 19.35
CA GLN A 161 -23.11 -8.81 20.45
C GLN A 161 -21.85 -8.11 19.96
N MET A 162 -21.84 -6.78 19.99
CA MET A 162 -20.70 -5.93 19.65
C MET A 162 -20.59 -4.76 20.64
N PRO A 163 -20.00 -4.97 21.83
CA PRO A 163 -19.79 -3.88 22.76
C PRO A 163 -18.90 -2.81 22.13
N ARG A 164 -19.20 -1.55 22.42
CA ARG A 164 -18.38 -0.42 21.99
C ARG A 164 -17.11 -0.36 22.82
N PRO A 165 -15.93 -0.18 22.21
CA PRO A 165 -14.70 0.06 22.95
C PRO A 165 -14.84 1.31 23.82
N THR A 166 -14.49 1.19 25.10
CA THR A 166 -14.42 2.34 26.01
C THR A 166 -12.98 2.79 26.09
N MET A 167 -12.66 3.93 25.47
CA MET A 167 -11.28 4.38 25.37
C MET A 167 -10.83 5.02 26.68
N PRO A 168 -9.61 4.70 27.18
CA PRO A 168 -8.98 5.54 28.18
C PRO A 168 -8.75 6.91 27.53
N LEU A 169 -9.42 7.95 28.01
CA LEU A 169 -9.21 9.30 27.49
C LEU A 169 -7.80 9.76 27.93
N PRO A 170 -6.83 9.94 27.02
CA PRO A 170 -5.57 10.55 27.38
C PRO A 170 -5.84 11.98 27.84
N VAL A 171 -5.19 12.41 28.92
CA VAL A 171 -5.32 13.78 29.42
C VAL A 171 -4.83 14.75 28.33
N GLY A 172 -5.72 15.60 27.82
CA GLY A 172 -5.40 16.65 26.84
C GLY A 172 -5.35 16.21 25.37
N GLY A 173 -5.87 15.02 25.03
CA GLY A 173 -5.99 14.61 23.63
C GLY A 173 -7.15 15.30 22.92
N HIS A 174 -6.91 15.90 21.76
CA HIS A 174 -7.95 16.41 20.86
C HIS A 174 -7.81 15.77 19.47
N GLY A 175 -8.91 15.67 18.73
CA GLY A 175 -8.90 15.24 17.33
C GLY A 175 -9.71 13.97 17.06
N VAL A 176 -9.34 13.25 15.99
CA VAL A 176 -10.06 12.05 15.55
C VAL A 176 -9.10 10.90 15.37
N VAL A 177 -9.38 9.78 16.02
CA VAL A 177 -8.67 8.50 15.82
C VAL A 177 -9.57 7.59 15.00
N ARG A 178 -9.03 7.05 13.90
CA ARG A 178 -9.69 6.07 13.02
C ARG A 178 -8.86 4.81 12.94
N ILE A 179 -9.45 3.71 13.38
CA ILE A 179 -8.82 2.39 13.39
C ILE A 179 -9.60 1.50 12.45
N HIS A 180 -8.91 0.94 11.48
CA HIS A 180 -9.41 -0.10 10.61
C HIS A 180 -9.01 -1.45 11.19
N LEU A 181 -9.97 -2.34 11.32
CA LEU A 181 -9.82 -3.64 11.95
C LEU A 181 -10.19 -4.72 10.95
N LEU A 182 -9.37 -5.76 10.87
CA LEU A 182 -9.60 -6.96 10.08
C LEU A 182 -9.43 -8.16 10.99
N PHE A 183 -10.45 -9.03 11.05
CA PHE A 183 -10.45 -10.19 11.94
C PHE A 183 -11.30 -11.31 11.36
N ASP A 184 -10.95 -12.56 11.68
CA ASP A 184 -11.79 -13.70 11.38
C ASP A 184 -12.60 -14.15 12.59
N VAL A 185 -13.75 -14.70 12.28
CA VAL A 185 -14.63 -15.42 13.18
C VAL A 185 -14.58 -16.88 12.73
N ARG A 186 -14.29 -17.81 13.64
CA ARG A 186 -14.38 -19.25 13.41
C ARG A 186 -15.30 -19.84 14.48
N ASP A 187 -16.37 -20.51 14.04
CA ASP A 187 -17.37 -21.13 14.93
C ASP A 187 -17.90 -20.16 16.00
N GLY A 188 -18.14 -18.91 15.59
CA GLY A 188 -18.63 -17.83 16.45
C GLY A 188 -17.60 -17.20 17.42
N SER A 189 -16.35 -17.67 17.41
CA SER A 189 -15.25 -17.10 18.20
C SER A 189 -14.32 -16.24 17.33
N ILE A 190 -13.78 -15.16 17.90
CA ILE A 190 -12.79 -14.32 17.20
C ILE A 190 -11.44 -15.04 17.18
N GLY A 191 -10.91 -15.26 15.98
CA GLY A 191 -9.60 -15.86 15.77
C GLY A 191 -8.49 -14.82 15.73
N LEU A 192 -7.86 -14.72 14.57
CA LEU A 192 -6.89 -13.69 14.23
C LEU A 192 -7.57 -12.32 14.16
N ILE A 193 -6.84 -11.31 14.63
CA ILE A 193 -7.26 -9.91 14.63
C ILE A 193 -6.02 -9.06 14.37
N ASP A 194 -6.10 -8.14 13.41
CA ASP A 194 -5.10 -7.10 13.14
C ASP A 194 -5.83 -5.77 13.06
N ALA A 195 -5.15 -4.72 13.50
CA ALA A 195 -5.67 -3.36 13.55
C ALA A 195 -4.63 -2.41 12.99
N ARG A 196 -5.08 -1.45 12.17
CA ARG A 196 -4.24 -0.38 11.64
C ARG A 196 -4.92 0.97 11.80
N LEU A 197 -4.12 2.00 11.97
CA LEU A 197 -4.56 3.38 12.02
C LEU A 197 -4.68 3.94 10.61
N ARG A 198 -5.86 4.51 10.32
CA ARG A 198 -6.08 5.39 9.17
C ARG A 198 -5.88 6.86 9.54
N GLN A 199 -6.08 7.16 10.82
CA GLN A 199 -5.91 8.48 11.41
C GLN A 199 -5.65 8.30 12.91
N GLY A 200 -4.71 9.04 13.49
CA GLY A 200 -4.29 8.82 14.87
C GLY A 200 -3.71 10.09 15.50
N SER A 201 -3.25 9.94 16.74
CA SER A 201 -2.44 10.93 17.44
C SER A 201 -1.03 11.01 16.84
N HIS A 202 -0.30 12.06 17.18
CA HIS A 202 1.15 12.14 16.92
C HIS A 202 1.98 11.30 17.90
N ASP A 203 1.37 10.80 18.97
CA ASP A 203 2.03 9.96 19.98
C ASP A 203 1.81 8.47 19.72
N PHE A 204 2.91 7.73 19.56
CA PHE A 204 2.90 6.28 19.30
C PHE A 204 2.26 5.49 20.45
N ALA A 205 2.57 5.84 21.70
CA ALA A 205 2.06 5.10 22.87
C ALA A 205 0.52 5.21 22.97
N THR A 206 0.00 6.41 22.71
CA THR A 206 -1.44 6.67 22.60
C THR A 206 -2.03 5.84 21.46
N ASN A 207 -1.46 5.91 20.26
CA ASN A 207 -1.93 5.14 19.10
C ASN A 207 -2.00 3.63 19.38
N GLN A 208 -0.95 3.08 20.01
CA GLN A 208 -0.90 1.67 20.42
C GLN A 208 -1.98 1.34 21.46
N LEU A 209 -2.16 2.18 22.48
CA LEU A 209 -3.19 1.99 23.50
C LEU A 209 -4.60 1.95 22.89
N PHE A 210 -4.86 2.80 21.89
CA PHE A 210 -6.12 2.83 21.17
C PHE A 210 -6.34 1.52 20.39
N ILE A 211 -5.33 1.06 19.64
CA ILE A 211 -5.36 -0.23 18.95
C ILE A 211 -5.63 -1.38 19.93
N ASP A 212 -4.86 -1.46 21.02
CA ASP A 212 -4.96 -2.52 22.02
C ASP A 212 -6.36 -2.56 22.65
N THR A 213 -6.94 -1.39 22.92
CA THR A 213 -8.29 -1.26 23.50
C THR A 213 -9.36 -1.78 22.54
N VAL A 214 -9.26 -1.45 21.25
CA VAL A 214 -10.19 -1.97 20.22
C VAL A 214 -10.04 -3.48 20.10
N MET A 215 -8.82 -3.97 19.94
CA MET A 215 -8.55 -5.40 19.79
C MET A 215 -9.03 -6.20 21.01
N ALA A 216 -8.78 -5.70 22.23
CA ALA A 216 -9.23 -6.34 23.46
C ALA A 216 -10.76 -6.31 23.61
N THR A 217 -11.43 -5.28 23.11
CA THR A 217 -12.90 -5.20 23.11
C THR A 217 -13.50 -6.21 22.16
N VAL A 218 -12.97 -6.30 20.94
CA VAL A 218 -13.46 -7.25 19.93
C VAL A 218 -13.22 -8.67 20.40
N ARG A 219 -12.00 -9.02 20.82
CA ARG A 219 -11.66 -10.37 21.27
C ARG A 219 -12.51 -10.83 22.46
N ARG A 220 -12.77 -9.97 23.44
CA ARG A 220 -13.52 -10.37 24.66
C ARG A 220 -15.02 -10.25 24.49
N GLY A 221 -15.47 -9.26 23.73
CA GLY A 221 -16.84 -8.78 23.74
C GLY A 221 -17.67 -9.20 22.54
N TYR A 222 -17.05 -9.45 21.39
CA TYR A 222 -17.81 -9.80 20.20
C TYR A 222 -18.31 -11.24 20.31
N ARG A 223 -19.57 -11.45 19.95
CA ARG A 223 -20.15 -12.78 19.73
C ARG A 223 -20.77 -12.78 18.37
N CYS A 224 -20.29 -13.68 17.53
CA CYS A 224 -20.71 -13.80 16.15
C CYS A 224 -21.24 -15.21 15.90
N THR A 225 -21.95 -15.37 14.80
CA THR A 225 -22.43 -16.67 14.31
C THR A 225 -21.58 -17.09 13.12
N GLY A 226 -21.44 -18.40 12.88
CA GLY A 226 -20.75 -18.92 11.69
C GLY A 226 -19.24 -18.62 11.64
N THR A 227 -18.72 -18.67 10.41
CA THR A 227 -17.32 -18.42 10.07
C THR A 227 -17.28 -17.30 9.03
N HIS A 228 -16.57 -16.22 9.37
CA HIS A 228 -16.57 -14.99 8.57
C HIS A 228 -15.22 -14.29 8.63
N LEU A 229 -14.85 -13.64 7.54
CA LEU A 229 -13.85 -12.58 7.55
C LEU A 229 -14.58 -11.24 7.66
N LEU A 230 -14.25 -10.44 8.66
CA LEU A 230 -14.92 -9.18 8.93
C LEU A 230 -13.94 -8.01 8.91
N GLU A 231 -14.37 -6.94 8.26
CA GLU A 231 -13.71 -5.64 8.24
C GLU A 231 -14.57 -4.62 9.00
N GLN A 232 -13.95 -3.84 9.88
CA GLN A 232 -14.65 -2.81 10.65
C GLN A 232 -13.80 -1.57 10.88
N ASP A 233 -14.41 -0.40 10.66
CA ASP A 233 -13.83 0.89 11.02
C ASP A 233 -14.39 1.40 12.35
N PHE A 234 -13.50 1.81 13.24
CA PHE A 234 -13.81 2.53 14.47
C PHE A 234 -13.38 3.98 14.34
N GLN A 235 -14.25 4.90 14.75
CA GLN A 235 -13.93 6.33 14.81
C GLN A 235 -14.19 6.87 16.21
N PHE A 236 -13.16 7.47 16.81
CA PHE A 236 -13.21 8.11 18.11
C PHE A 236 -12.97 9.61 17.93
N ARG A 237 -13.81 10.43 18.55
CA ARG A 237 -13.56 11.87 18.70
C ARG A 237 -13.00 12.09 20.10
N LEU A 238 -11.86 12.77 20.18
CA LEU A 238 -11.22 13.17 21.43
C LEU A 238 -11.63 14.61 21.69
N GLU A 239 -12.30 14.82 22.81
CA GLU A 239 -12.78 16.13 23.28
C GLU A 239 -11.88 16.64 24.40
#